data_AF-A0A803MP65-F1
#
_entry.id   AF-A0A803MP65-F1
#
_cell.length_a   1.000
_cell.length_b   1.000
_cell.length_c   1.000
_cell.angle_alpha   90.00
_cell.angle_beta   90.00
_cell.angle_gamma   90.00
#
_symmetry.space_group_name_H-M   'P 1'
#
loop_
_entity.id
_entity.type
_entity.pdbx_description
1 polymer ?
#
loop_
_entity_poly.entity_id
_entity_poly.type
_entity_poly.pdbx_seq_one_letter_code
_entity_poly.pdbx_strand_id
1 'polypeptide(L)'
;MNRPIDDDEEKDLELAYAMRQSREQHEFEYYHPRNNYYHEGGSSGFPSRLNRSSSVHEVGVGRGRGRNIPIEAIESPYTNPLMDTIRECPDVRAPSAYELAQVYLPEECKEMKNYIKSFESVWNERGVTIMCDDVYCRDTNYYYSLMEKVVQEIRKEKVVQIVTDNEASVKAVRKKLMKRFPHLYWTACAAHCIDLLLEDIGKKSSIKSVIERARKVSQFIYKYKWAVDYTKKFTGGRDLTRPGITRFATQFKMLESVVRHKTALQYMFDSNTLVTSRFGQMNDALAVEVRETLSKHPSTEVAKFWEKADEIIKIQEPIIKVLKLVDGDLKPTMGFIYEAMER
;
A
#
# COMPACT_ATOMS: atom_id res chain seq x y z
N MET A 1 -27.31 36.99 -0.31
CA MET A 1 -26.80 37.09 -1.69
C MET A 1 -25.81 35.96 -1.88
N ASN A 2 -26.24 34.86 -2.51
CA ASN A 2 -25.31 33.80 -2.92
C ASN A 2 -24.60 34.32 -4.16
N ARG A 3 -23.31 34.63 -4.03
CA ARG A 3 -22.46 34.85 -5.20
C ARG A 3 -22.41 33.53 -5.95
N PRO A 4 -22.60 33.50 -7.28
CA PRO A 4 -22.30 32.30 -8.05
C PRO A 4 -20.86 31.92 -7.77
N ILE A 5 -20.63 30.68 -7.34
CA ILE A 5 -19.29 30.10 -7.27
C ILE A 5 -18.81 30.04 -8.72
N ASP A 6 -17.66 30.63 -9.00
CA ASP A 6 -17.08 30.60 -10.34
C ASP A 6 -16.72 29.15 -10.71
N ASP A 7 -16.75 28.77 -11.99
CA ASP A 7 -16.51 27.37 -12.42
C ASP A 7 -15.13 26.85 -11.95
N ASP A 8 -14.17 27.76 -11.76
CA ASP A 8 -12.84 27.46 -11.24
C ASP A 8 -12.84 27.29 -9.71
N GLU A 9 -13.70 28.01 -8.98
CA GLU A 9 -13.86 27.89 -7.54
C GLU A 9 -14.64 26.59 -7.18
N GLU A 10 -15.54 26.12 -8.05
CA GLU A 10 -16.20 24.82 -7.92
C GLU A 10 -15.23 23.65 -8.15
N LYS A 11 -14.39 23.72 -9.19
CA LYS A 11 -13.32 22.72 -9.43
C LYS A 11 -12.30 22.70 -8.29
N ASP A 12 -11.94 23.86 -7.76
CA ASP A 12 -11.10 23.98 -6.57
C ASP A 12 -11.66 23.22 -5.37
N LEU A 13 -12.97 23.38 -5.13
CA LEU A 13 -13.68 22.70 -4.04
C LEU A 13 -13.78 21.19 -4.28
N GLU A 14 -14.04 20.75 -5.51
CA GLU A 14 -14.08 19.33 -5.87
C GLU A 14 -12.71 18.66 -5.73
N LEU A 15 -11.64 19.31 -6.21
CA LEU A 15 -10.27 18.83 -6.06
C LEU A 15 -9.87 18.77 -4.58
N ALA A 16 -10.17 19.81 -3.80
CA ALA A 16 -9.91 19.83 -2.37
C ALA A 16 -10.66 18.71 -1.63
N TYR A 17 -11.90 18.43 -2.04
CA TYR A 17 -12.70 17.34 -1.50
C TYR A 17 -12.14 15.96 -1.89
N ALA A 18 -11.72 15.76 -3.14
CA ALA A 18 -11.07 14.54 -3.61
C ALA A 18 -9.74 14.28 -2.86
N MET A 19 -8.92 15.31 -2.67
CA MET A 19 -7.69 15.23 -1.89
C MET A 19 -7.94 14.89 -0.42
N ARG A 20 -9.02 15.44 0.18
CA ARG A 20 -9.42 15.13 1.56
C ARG A 20 -9.85 13.67 1.71
N GLN A 21 -10.64 13.16 0.77
CA GLN A 21 -11.08 11.76 0.79
C GLN A 21 -9.92 10.78 0.57
N SER A 22 -9.00 11.09 -0.35
CA SER A 22 -7.75 10.34 -0.53
C SER A 22 -6.90 10.32 0.76
N ARG A 23 -6.85 11.44 1.50
CA ARG A 23 -6.19 11.51 2.81
C ARG A 23 -6.86 10.60 3.85
N GLU A 24 -8.19 10.58 3.91
CA GLU A 24 -8.96 9.72 4.83
C GLU A 24 -8.78 8.22 4.51
N GLN A 25 -8.76 7.83 3.22
CA GLN A 25 -8.44 6.47 2.80
C GLN A 25 -7.01 6.07 3.18
N HIS A 26 -6.04 6.95 2.96
CA HIS A 26 -4.66 6.68 3.35
C HIS A 26 -4.51 6.61 4.87
N GLU A 27 -5.26 7.38 5.68
CA GLU A 27 -5.27 7.17 7.13
C GLU A 27 -5.82 5.78 7.47
N PHE A 28 -6.89 5.32 6.81
CA PHE A 28 -7.42 3.97 6.98
C PHE A 28 -6.40 2.87 6.61
N GLU A 29 -5.78 2.95 5.42
CA GLU A 29 -4.74 2.01 4.95
C GLU A 29 -3.41 2.14 5.72
N TYR A 30 -3.11 3.30 6.29
CA TYR A 30 -1.97 3.51 7.19
C TYR A 30 -2.13 2.75 8.50
N TYR A 31 -3.36 2.61 8.99
CA TYR A 31 -3.66 1.74 10.14
C TYR A 31 -3.87 0.28 9.74
N HIS A 32 -4.13 -0.03 8.46
CA HIS A 32 -4.45 -1.38 7.96
C HIS A 32 -3.72 -1.67 6.62
N PRO A 33 -2.38 -1.79 6.62
CA PRO A 33 -1.62 -2.00 5.39
C PRO A 33 -1.91 -3.37 4.78
N ARG A 34 -2.21 -3.42 3.46
CA ARG A 34 -2.25 -4.66 2.68
C ARG A 34 -0.83 -5.24 2.60
N ASN A 35 -0.55 -6.25 3.42
CA ASN A 35 0.73 -6.94 3.41
C ASN A 35 0.72 -8.12 2.43
N ASN A 36 1.55 -8.05 1.38
CA ASN A 36 2.01 -9.23 0.65
C ASN A 36 3.20 -9.83 1.41
N TYR A 37 3.03 -11.00 2.03
CA TYR A 37 4.13 -11.73 2.64
C TYR A 37 4.22 -13.19 2.21
N TYR A 38 5.43 -13.57 1.81
CA TYR A 38 5.94 -14.94 1.77
C TYR A 38 6.61 -15.30 3.10
N HIS A 39 6.61 -16.60 3.41
CA HIS A 39 6.97 -17.22 4.68
C HIS A 39 8.47 -17.32 5.00
N GLU A 40 8.79 -17.21 6.29
CA GLU A 40 9.80 -18.05 6.95
C GLU A 40 9.26 -18.56 8.29
N GLY A 41 9.40 -19.87 8.51
CA GLY A 41 8.87 -20.59 9.66
C GLY A 41 9.74 -20.49 10.91
N GLY A 42 9.09 -20.61 12.08
CA GLY A 42 9.78 -20.73 13.37
C GLY A 42 8.84 -21.24 14.45
N SER A 43 9.08 -22.47 14.91
CA SER A 43 8.37 -23.14 16.01
C SER A 43 8.84 -22.64 17.39
N SER A 44 7.95 -22.53 18.37
CA SER A 44 8.25 -22.75 19.79
C SER A 44 6.98 -22.78 20.65
N GLY A 45 6.95 -23.63 21.68
CA GLY A 45 5.74 -24.07 22.38
C GLY A 45 5.56 -23.64 23.85
N PHE A 46 4.47 -24.19 24.42
CA PHE A 46 4.03 -24.30 25.84
C PHE A 46 3.64 -22.98 26.59
N PRO A 47 2.92 -23.03 27.74
CA PRO A 47 2.02 -24.03 28.33
C PRO A 47 0.60 -23.49 28.67
N SER A 48 -0.25 -24.40 29.15
CA SER A 48 -1.67 -24.33 29.47
C SER A 48 -2.04 -23.57 30.77
N ARG A 49 -3.11 -22.75 30.70
CA ARG A 49 -4.19 -22.66 31.72
C ARG A 49 -5.32 -21.71 31.25
N LEU A 50 -6.53 -22.28 31.20
CA LEU A 50 -7.79 -21.75 30.65
C LEU A 50 -8.48 -20.71 31.55
N ASN A 51 -9.15 -19.74 30.90
CA ASN A 51 -10.37 -19.11 31.40
C ASN A 51 -11.37 -18.89 30.24
N ARG A 52 -12.67 -18.80 30.49
CA ARG A 52 -13.73 -18.82 29.44
C ARG A 52 -13.69 -17.65 28.43
N SER A 53 -12.99 -16.54 28.69
CA SER A 53 -12.70 -15.51 27.67
C SER A 53 -11.55 -15.90 26.74
N SER A 54 -10.69 -16.83 27.18
CA SER A 54 -9.60 -17.41 26.42
C SER A 54 -10.08 -18.35 25.32
N SER A 55 -11.31 -18.88 25.36
CA SER A 55 -11.79 -19.82 24.33
C SER A 55 -12.02 -19.14 22.98
N VAL A 56 -12.54 -17.90 22.96
CA VAL A 56 -12.68 -17.11 21.72
C VAL A 56 -11.29 -16.73 21.19
N HIS A 57 -10.37 -16.34 22.09
CA HIS A 57 -8.98 -16.06 21.75
C HIS A 57 -8.22 -17.31 21.26
N GLU A 58 -8.42 -18.49 21.85
CA GLU A 58 -7.77 -19.75 21.47
C GLU A 58 -8.31 -20.30 20.15
N VAL A 59 -9.59 -20.10 19.82
CA VAL A 59 -10.14 -20.50 18.51
C VAL A 59 -9.59 -19.60 17.40
N GLY A 60 -9.49 -18.28 17.63
CA GLY A 60 -8.88 -17.34 16.69
C GLY A 60 -7.37 -17.56 16.50
N VAL A 61 -6.63 -17.73 17.61
CA VAL A 61 -5.17 -17.91 17.61
C VAL A 61 -4.77 -19.33 17.18
N GLY A 62 -5.55 -20.35 17.54
CA GLY A 62 -5.30 -21.75 17.19
C GLY A 62 -5.58 -22.06 15.71
N ARG A 63 -6.58 -21.43 15.09
CA ARG A 63 -6.81 -21.55 13.64
C ARG A 63 -5.80 -20.76 12.81
N GLY A 64 -5.29 -19.63 13.31
CA GLY A 64 -4.28 -18.82 12.63
C GLY A 64 -2.88 -19.45 12.61
N ARG A 65 -2.42 -20.01 13.73
CA ARG A 65 -1.04 -20.55 13.87
C ARG A 65 -0.78 -21.84 13.08
N GLY A 66 -1.80 -22.66 12.84
CA GLY A 66 -1.64 -23.94 12.12
C GLY A 66 -1.76 -23.85 10.60
N ARG A 67 -2.26 -22.72 10.06
CA ARG A 67 -2.61 -22.59 8.64
C ARG A 67 -2.08 -21.33 7.97
N ASN A 68 -1.17 -20.60 8.62
CA ASN A 68 -0.60 -19.37 8.07
C ASN A 68 -1.67 -18.35 7.64
N ILE A 69 -2.78 -18.25 8.38
CA ILE A 69 -3.82 -17.26 8.12
C ILE A 69 -3.36 -15.92 8.70
N PRO A 70 -3.29 -14.83 7.92
CA PRO A 70 -2.95 -13.50 8.43
C PRO A 70 -3.90 -13.10 9.56
N ILE A 71 -3.38 -12.42 10.59
CA ILE A 71 -4.20 -12.01 11.74
C ILE A 71 -5.29 -11.03 11.30
N GLU A 72 -4.96 -10.20 10.32
CA GLU A 72 -5.80 -9.19 9.67
C GLU A 72 -7.02 -9.80 8.95
N ALA A 73 -7.01 -11.12 8.67
CA ALA A 73 -8.18 -11.80 8.13
C ALA A 73 -9.40 -11.67 9.07
N ILE A 74 -9.18 -11.47 10.38
CA ILE A 74 -10.27 -11.24 11.33
C ILE A 74 -10.93 -9.86 11.16
N GLU A 75 -10.20 -8.89 10.60
CA GLU A 75 -10.67 -7.52 10.36
C GLU A 75 -11.36 -7.37 9.00
N SER A 76 -11.41 -8.45 8.21
CA SER A 76 -12.15 -8.49 6.96
C SER A 76 -13.61 -8.08 7.19
N PRO A 77 -14.19 -7.21 6.34
CA PRO A 77 -15.59 -6.81 6.43
C PRO A 77 -16.55 -8.01 6.30
N TYR A 78 -16.07 -9.14 5.79
CA TYR A 78 -16.82 -10.38 5.64
C TYR A 78 -16.76 -11.28 6.89
N THR A 79 -15.80 -11.06 7.80
CA THR A 79 -15.61 -11.94 8.97
C THR A 79 -16.74 -11.78 9.98
N ASN A 80 -17.14 -10.56 10.31
CA ASN A 80 -18.24 -10.35 11.27
C ASN A 80 -19.59 -10.89 10.76
N PRO A 81 -20.02 -10.58 9.52
CA PRO A 81 -21.23 -11.19 8.95
C PRO A 81 -21.20 -12.73 8.93
N LEU A 82 -20.04 -13.32 8.59
CA LEU A 82 -19.87 -14.78 8.63
C LEU A 82 -20.06 -15.32 10.05
N MET A 83 -19.46 -14.66 11.06
CA MET A 83 -19.57 -15.08 12.47
C MET A 83 -20.99 -14.92 13.01
N ASP A 84 -21.71 -13.88 12.59
CA ASP A 84 -23.12 -13.69 12.94
C ASP A 84 -24.01 -14.76 12.28
N THR A 85 -23.75 -15.10 11.02
CA THR A 85 -24.45 -16.17 10.29
C THR A 85 -24.24 -17.53 10.97
N ILE A 86 -23.01 -17.83 11.42
CA ILE A 86 -22.71 -19.05 12.19
C ILE A 86 -23.46 -19.08 13.53
N ARG A 87 -23.63 -17.92 14.17
CA ARG A 87 -24.37 -17.81 15.43
C ARG A 87 -25.86 -18.05 15.24
N GLU A 88 -26.44 -17.56 14.14
CA GLU A 88 -27.86 -17.73 13.79
C GLU A 88 -28.18 -19.15 13.31
N CYS A 89 -27.21 -19.85 12.72
CA CYS A 89 -27.36 -21.17 12.13
C CYS A 89 -26.43 -22.22 12.76
N PRO A 90 -26.53 -22.50 14.08
CA PRO A 90 -25.56 -23.36 14.79
C PRO A 90 -25.54 -24.82 14.30
N ASP A 91 -26.64 -25.29 13.71
CA ASP A 91 -26.78 -26.66 13.21
C ASP A 91 -26.30 -26.84 11.75
N VAL A 92 -25.94 -25.74 11.08
CA VAL A 92 -25.47 -25.78 9.68
C VAL A 92 -23.97 -26.01 9.66
N ARG A 93 -23.54 -27.09 9.00
CA ARG A 93 -22.11 -27.35 8.83
C ARG A 93 -21.46 -26.31 7.91
N ALA A 94 -20.21 -25.98 8.19
CA ALA A 94 -19.39 -25.21 7.27
C ALA A 94 -19.27 -25.93 5.90
N PRO A 95 -19.19 -25.18 4.79
CA PRO A 95 -18.96 -25.75 3.49
C PRO A 95 -17.56 -26.39 3.44
N SER A 96 -17.46 -27.51 2.72
CA SER A 96 -16.20 -28.17 2.42
C SER A 96 -15.39 -27.37 1.41
N ALA A 97 -14.08 -27.63 1.33
CA ALA A 97 -13.23 -27.03 0.31
C ALA A 97 -13.72 -27.36 -1.12
N TYR A 98 -14.30 -28.54 -1.32
CA TYR A 98 -14.91 -28.93 -2.59
C TYR A 98 -16.13 -28.06 -2.91
N GLU A 99 -17.06 -27.90 -1.96
CA GLU A 99 -18.24 -27.05 -2.15
C GLU A 99 -17.86 -25.59 -2.42
N LEU A 100 -16.88 -25.05 -1.69
CA LEU A 100 -16.34 -23.71 -1.96
C LEU A 100 -15.79 -23.58 -3.37
N ALA A 101 -14.97 -24.53 -3.83
CA ALA A 101 -14.31 -24.45 -5.12
C ALA A 101 -15.21 -24.77 -6.32
N GLN A 102 -16.19 -25.67 -6.15
CA GLN A 102 -16.96 -26.25 -7.26
C GLN A 102 -18.43 -25.84 -7.27
N VAL A 103 -18.96 -25.31 -6.18
CA VAL A 103 -20.37 -24.85 -6.09
C VAL A 103 -20.40 -23.33 -5.93
N TYR A 104 -19.90 -22.83 -4.80
CA TYR A 104 -20.03 -21.41 -4.47
C TYR A 104 -19.17 -20.52 -5.35
N LEU A 105 -17.91 -20.88 -5.61
CA LEU A 105 -17.05 -20.06 -6.49
C LEU A 105 -17.62 -19.91 -7.91
N PRO A 106 -18.10 -20.98 -8.59
CA PRO A 106 -18.81 -20.81 -9.86
C PRO A 106 -20.08 -19.97 -9.78
N GLU A 107 -20.85 -20.06 -8.69
CA GLU A 107 -22.03 -19.22 -8.46
C GLU A 107 -21.64 -17.75 -8.33
N GLU A 108 -20.67 -17.41 -7.49
CA GLU A 108 -20.12 -16.06 -7.35
C GLU A 108 -19.56 -15.54 -8.69
N CYS A 109 -18.84 -16.38 -9.44
CA CYS A 109 -18.37 -16.03 -10.78
C CYS A 109 -19.55 -15.70 -11.73
N LYS A 110 -20.67 -16.43 -11.62
CA LYS A 110 -21.86 -16.19 -12.43
C LYS A 110 -22.56 -14.90 -12.02
N GLU A 111 -22.70 -14.65 -10.72
CA GLU A 111 -23.26 -13.40 -10.20
C GLU A 111 -22.43 -12.19 -10.63
N MET A 112 -21.10 -12.26 -10.49
CA MET A 112 -20.20 -11.21 -10.96
C MET A 112 -20.33 -10.97 -12.47
N LYS A 113 -20.44 -12.04 -13.28
CA LYS A 113 -20.68 -11.89 -14.73
C LYS A 113 -22.02 -11.23 -15.02
N ASN A 114 -23.07 -11.53 -14.26
CA ASN A 114 -24.37 -10.88 -14.42
C ASN A 114 -24.32 -9.40 -14.00
N TYR A 115 -23.62 -9.09 -12.91
CA TYR A 115 -23.35 -7.73 -12.49
C TYR A 115 -22.61 -6.93 -13.56
N ILE A 116 -21.51 -7.47 -14.11
CA ILE A 116 -20.77 -6.84 -15.22
C ILE A 116 -21.68 -6.62 -16.44
N LYS A 117 -22.50 -7.61 -16.82
CA LYS A 117 -23.47 -7.49 -17.92
C LYS A 117 -24.51 -6.39 -17.68
N SER A 118 -24.85 -6.08 -16.43
CA SER A 118 -25.81 -5.01 -16.14
C SER A 118 -25.33 -3.63 -16.63
N PHE A 119 -24.02 -3.46 -16.86
CA PHE A 119 -23.45 -2.23 -17.41
C PHE A 119 -23.43 -2.18 -18.95
N GLU A 120 -23.91 -3.21 -19.65
CA GLU A 120 -23.80 -3.31 -21.10
C GLU A 120 -24.50 -2.15 -21.83
N SER A 121 -25.62 -1.66 -21.30
CA SER A 121 -26.31 -0.47 -21.83
C SER A 121 -25.42 0.77 -21.77
N VAL A 122 -24.72 0.97 -20.65
CA VAL A 122 -23.82 2.11 -20.42
C VAL A 122 -22.59 2.06 -21.33
N TRP A 123 -22.09 0.86 -21.65
CA TRP A 123 -20.94 0.70 -22.54
C TRP A 123 -21.22 1.21 -23.96
N ASN A 124 -22.47 1.19 -24.41
CA ASN A 124 -22.84 1.72 -25.72
C ASN A 124 -22.71 3.24 -25.80
N GLU A 125 -22.95 3.93 -24.69
CA GLU A 125 -22.94 5.39 -24.61
C GLU A 125 -21.56 5.93 -24.22
N ARG A 126 -20.86 5.23 -23.31
CA ARG A 126 -19.64 5.75 -22.66
C ARG A 126 -18.36 5.00 -23.03
N GLY A 127 -18.48 3.82 -23.62
CA GLY A 127 -17.35 2.92 -23.83
C GLY A 127 -16.80 2.34 -22.52
N VAL A 128 -15.71 1.58 -22.63
CA VAL A 128 -15.06 0.88 -21.51
C VAL A 128 -13.55 1.10 -21.51
N THR A 129 -13.03 1.44 -20.33
CA THR A 129 -11.60 1.43 -20.04
C THR A 129 -11.26 0.22 -19.19
N ILE A 130 -10.29 -0.59 -19.63
CA ILE A 130 -9.82 -1.76 -18.88
C ILE A 130 -8.55 -1.36 -18.12
N MET A 131 -8.58 -1.45 -16.79
CA MET A 131 -7.40 -1.24 -15.93
C MET A 131 -6.86 -2.60 -15.45
N CYS A 132 -5.55 -2.81 -15.54
CA CYS A 132 -4.90 -4.06 -15.13
C CYS A 132 -3.61 -3.75 -14.36
N ASP A 133 -3.54 -4.19 -13.10
CA ASP A 133 -2.47 -3.86 -12.15
C ASP A 133 -1.55 -5.05 -11.82
N ASP A 134 -2.08 -6.28 -11.79
CA ASP A 134 -1.26 -7.47 -11.52
C ASP A 134 -1.81 -8.70 -12.25
N VAL A 135 -0.90 -9.51 -12.82
CA VAL A 135 -1.25 -10.75 -13.51
C VAL A 135 -0.36 -11.86 -12.98
N TYR A 136 -1.00 -12.94 -12.53
CA TYR A 136 -0.37 -14.09 -11.90
C TYR A 136 0.87 -14.63 -12.64
N CYS A 137 0.84 -14.59 -13.98
CA CYS A 137 1.96 -14.97 -14.83
C CYS A 137 2.36 -13.79 -15.73
N ARG A 138 3.61 -13.35 -15.62
CA ARG A 138 4.20 -12.28 -16.45
C ARG A 138 4.68 -12.76 -17.83
N ASP A 139 4.22 -13.92 -18.27
CA ASP A 139 4.44 -14.38 -19.64
C ASP A 139 3.66 -13.50 -20.62
N THR A 140 4.35 -13.01 -21.64
CA THR A 140 3.76 -12.08 -22.63
C THR A 140 2.60 -12.70 -23.39
N ASN A 141 2.64 -14.01 -23.67
CA ASN A 141 1.55 -14.66 -24.41
C ASN A 141 0.34 -14.88 -23.50
N TYR A 142 0.56 -15.32 -22.26
CA TYR A 142 -0.50 -15.45 -21.26
C TYR A 142 -1.23 -14.12 -21.05
N TYR A 143 -0.48 -13.04 -20.79
CA TYR A 143 -1.04 -11.71 -20.57
C TYR A 143 -1.80 -11.22 -21.82
N TYR A 144 -1.22 -11.39 -23.01
CA TYR A 144 -1.90 -11.06 -24.27
C TYR A 144 -3.21 -11.83 -24.44
N SER A 145 -3.20 -13.15 -24.24
CA SER A 145 -4.40 -13.98 -24.35
C SER A 145 -5.47 -13.62 -23.33
N LEU A 146 -5.08 -13.23 -22.11
CA LEU A 146 -6.01 -12.76 -21.10
C LEU A 146 -6.68 -11.45 -21.53
N MET A 147 -5.88 -10.44 -21.92
CA MET A 147 -6.41 -9.15 -22.35
C MET A 147 -7.27 -9.27 -23.62
N GLU A 148 -6.86 -10.11 -24.59
CA GLU A 148 -7.64 -10.38 -25.79
C GLU A 148 -9.01 -10.99 -25.43
N LYS A 149 -9.05 -11.95 -24.51
CA LYS A 149 -10.32 -12.53 -24.04
C LYS A 149 -11.23 -11.48 -23.42
N VAL A 150 -10.72 -10.63 -22.52
CA VAL A 150 -11.51 -9.57 -21.87
C VAL A 150 -12.06 -8.58 -22.91
N VAL A 151 -11.23 -8.16 -23.87
CA VAL A 151 -11.67 -7.26 -24.95
C VAL A 151 -12.79 -7.90 -25.80
N GLN A 152 -12.69 -9.20 -26.07
CA GLN A 152 -13.72 -9.91 -26.83
C GLN A 152 -15.02 -10.08 -26.02
N GLU A 153 -14.93 -10.37 -24.72
CA GLU A 153 -16.09 -10.52 -23.84
C GLU A 153 -16.90 -9.22 -23.71
N ILE A 154 -16.23 -8.07 -23.64
CA ILE A 154 -16.88 -6.74 -23.60
C ILE A 154 -17.38 -6.31 -25.00
N ARG A 155 -16.88 -6.99 -26.04
CA ARG A 155 -16.90 -6.62 -27.47
C ARG A 155 -15.93 -5.48 -27.76
N LYS A 156 -15.04 -5.72 -28.71
CA LYS A 156 -13.93 -4.82 -29.04
C LYS A 156 -14.39 -3.39 -29.36
N GLU A 157 -15.55 -3.21 -29.99
CA GLU A 157 -16.09 -1.90 -30.39
C GLU A 157 -16.49 -1.03 -29.19
N LYS A 158 -16.69 -1.64 -28.03
CA LYS A 158 -17.06 -0.95 -26.78
C LYS A 158 -15.85 -0.60 -25.94
N VAL A 159 -14.72 -1.25 -26.16
CA VAL A 159 -13.48 -0.94 -25.44
C VAL A 159 -12.80 0.24 -26.13
N VAL A 160 -12.49 1.28 -25.35
CA VAL A 160 -11.85 2.51 -25.84
C VAL A 160 -10.39 2.53 -25.44
N GLN A 161 -10.09 2.11 -24.21
CA GLN A 161 -8.79 2.27 -23.60
C GLN A 161 -8.37 1.06 -22.76
N ILE A 162 -7.06 0.81 -22.74
CA ILE A 162 -6.42 -0.10 -21.81
C ILE A 162 -5.37 0.67 -21.01
N VAL A 163 -5.44 0.58 -19.68
CA VAL A 163 -4.49 1.16 -18.73
C VAL A 163 -3.76 0.04 -18.00
N THR A 164 -2.43 0.04 -18.07
CA THR A 164 -1.59 -0.96 -17.37
C THR A 164 -0.32 -0.30 -16.84
N ASP A 165 0.44 -1.01 -16.02
CA ASP A 165 1.80 -0.60 -15.69
C ASP A 165 2.69 -0.44 -16.95
N ASN A 166 3.87 0.15 -16.78
CA ASN A 166 4.81 0.42 -17.88
C ASN A 166 5.93 -0.64 -17.97
N GLU A 167 5.68 -1.87 -17.49
CA GLU A 167 6.68 -2.93 -17.49
C GLU A 167 7.05 -3.39 -18.92
N ALA A 168 8.28 -3.91 -19.09
CA ALA A 168 8.78 -4.35 -20.38
C ALA A 168 7.95 -5.48 -21.03
N SER A 169 7.48 -6.44 -20.23
CA SER A 169 6.57 -7.53 -20.65
C SER A 169 5.27 -6.96 -21.24
N VAL A 170 4.70 -5.95 -20.56
CA VAL A 170 3.47 -5.27 -20.94
C VAL A 170 3.63 -4.46 -22.23
N LYS A 171 4.81 -3.90 -22.50
CA LYS A 171 5.10 -3.23 -23.80
C LYS A 171 4.97 -4.16 -25.00
N ALA A 172 5.35 -5.43 -24.86
CA ALA A 172 5.20 -6.41 -25.94
C ALA A 172 3.73 -6.79 -26.16
N VAL A 173 2.98 -6.99 -25.07
CA VAL A 173 1.52 -7.22 -25.11
C VAL A 173 0.81 -6.06 -25.77
N ARG A 174 1.12 -4.82 -25.36
CA ARG A 174 0.56 -3.59 -25.94
C ARG A 174 0.69 -3.59 -27.46
N LYS A 175 1.90 -3.83 -27.99
CA LYS A 175 2.13 -3.84 -29.44
C LYS A 175 1.27 -4.88 -30.15
N LYS A 176 1.12 -6.08 -29.57
CA LYS A 176 0.25 -7.13 -30.13
C LYS A 176 -1.22 -6.71 -30.10
N LEU A 177 -1.71 -6.17 -28.98
CA LEU A 177 -3.10 -5.72 -28.83
C LEU A 177 -3.44 -4.58 -29.78
N MET A 178 -2.60 -3.55 -29.87
CA MET A 178 -2.83 -2.41 -30.78
C MET A 178 -2.77 -2.82 -32.26
N LYS A 179 -1.96 -3.84 -32.61
CA LYS A 179 -1.98 -4.43 -33.96
C LYS A 179 -3.28 -5.19 -34.24
N ARG A 180 -3.79 -5.92 -33.24
CA ARG A 180 -5.01 -6.72 -33.35
C ARG A 180 -6.28 -5.85 -33.35
N PHE A 181 -6.27 -4.78 -32.57
CA PHE A 181 -7.38 -3.86 -32.37
C PHE A 181 -6.89 -2.41 -32.56
N PRO A 182 -6.80 -1.93 -33.82
CA PRO A 182 -6.19 -0.63 -34.14
C PRO A 182 -6.90 0.59 -33.54
N HIS A 183 -8.16 0.44 -33.13
CA HIS A 183 -8.96 1.50 -32.49
C HIS A 183 -8.69 1.64 -30.99
N LEU A 184 -7.99 0.70 -30.36
CA LEU A 184 -7.72 0.75 -28.92
C LEU A 184 -6.55 1.69 -28.61
N TYR A 185 -6.76 2.55 -27.63
CA TYR A 185 -5.70 3.34 -27.02
C TYR A 185 -5.12 2.61 -25.82
N TRP A 186 -3.79 2.63 -25.71
CA TRP A 186 -3.11 2.19 -24.51
C TRP A 186 -2.46 3.38 -23.83
N THR A 187 -2.63 3.48 -22.52
CA THR A 187 -1.98 4.49 -21.67
C THR A 187 -1.30 3.84 -20.48
N ALA A 188 -0.15 4.36 -20.08
CA ALA A 188 0.51 3.91 -18.87
C ALA A 188 -0.28 4.34 -17.63
N CYS A 189 -0.22 3.52 -16.57
CA CYS A 189 -0.79 3.85 -15.28
C CYS A 189 -0.12 5.09 -14.68
N ALA A 190 -0.90 6.11 -14.36
CA ALA A 190 -0.41 7.36 -13.79
C ALA A 190 0.29 7.14 -12.44
N ALA A 191 -0.29 6.32 -11.55
CA ALA A 191 0.31 6.01 -10.26
C ALA A 191 1.70 5.37 -10.42
N HIS A 192 1.82 4.40 -11.32
CA HIS A 192 3.10 3.77 -11.62
C HIS A 192 4.10 4.75 -12.24
N CYS A 193 3.67 5.62 -13.16
CA CYS A 193 4.53 6.66 -13.73
C CYS A 193 5.06 7.64 -12.68
N ILE A 194 4.23 8.06 -11.72
CA ILE A 194 4.64 8.94 -10.64
C ILE A 194 5.58 8.21 -9.67
N ASP A 195 5.34 6.93 -9.38
CA ASP A 195 6.26 6.14 -8.54
C ASP A 195 7.65 5.98 -9.20
N LEU A 196 7.71 5.79 -10.52
CA LEU A 196 8.97 5.80 -11.28
C LEU A 196 9.65 7.17 -11.28
N LEU A 197 8.89 8.26 -11.34
CA LEU A 197 9.46 9.62 -11.19
C LEU A 197 10.11 9.78 -9.81
N LEU A 198 9.45 9.29 -8.75
CA LEU A 198 9.99 9.29 -7.39
C LEU A 198 11.25 8.42 -7.30
N GLU A 199 11.28 7.28 -7.97
CA GLU A 199 12.48 6.44 -8.08
C GLU A 199 13.67 7.22 -8.67
N ASP A 200 13.48 7.89 -9.80
CA ASP A 200 14.55 8.63 -10.48
C ASP A 200 15.05 9.81 -9.64
N ILE A 201 14.16 10.48 -8.89
CA ILE A 201 14.57 11.50 -7.93
C ILE A 201 15.38 10.86 -6.78
N GLY A 202 14.92 9.73 -6.25
CA GLY A 202 15.59 8.98 -5.18
C GLY A 202 16.98 8.48 -5.57
N LYS A 203 17.23 8.21 -6.85
CA LYS A 203 18.54 7.77 -7.38
C LYS A 203 19.59 8.88 -7.42
N LYS A 204 19.22 10.16 -7.35
CA LYS A 204 20.19 11.27 -7.32
C LYS A 204 21.10 11.12 -6.10
N SER A 205 22.42 11.18 -6.29
CA SER A 205 23.41 10.85 -5.24
C SER A 205 23.19 11.60 -3.92
N SER A 206 22.83 12.88 -3.99
CA SER A 206 22.55 13.73 -2.83
C SER A 206 21.27 13.37 -2.08
N ILE A 207 20.29 12.74 -2.75
CA ILE A 207 19.03 12.28 -2.15
C ILE A 207 19.18 10.84 -1.68
N LYS A 208 19.82 10.00 -2.49
CA LYS A 208 20.09 8.59 -2.19
C LYS A 208 20.80 8.43 -0.85
N SER A 209 21.82 9.23 -0.56
CA SER A 209 22.55 9.16 0.71
C SER A 209 21.67 9.50 1.93
N VAL A 210 20.75 10.46 1.78
CA VAL A 210 19.77 10.83 2.82
C VAL A 210 18.78 9.68 3.04
N ILE A 211 18.24 9.11 1.97
CA ILE A 211 17.32 7.97 2.05
C ILE A 211 18.01 6.76 2.69
N GLU A 212 19.25 6.45 2.31
CA GLU A 212 20.03 5.34 2.88
C GLU A 212 20.30 5.52 4.37
N ARG A 213 20.66 6.74 4.80
CA ARG A 213 20.88 7.04 6.23
C ARG A 213 19.58 6.90 7.04
N ALA A 214 18.45 7.41 6.53
CA ALA A 214 17.14 7.21 7.17
C ALA A 214 16.71 5.73 7.17
N ARG A 215 17.03 4.98 6.11
CA ARG A 215 16.77 3.54 6.01
C ARG A 215 17.53 2.76 7.08
N LYS A 216 18.77 3.12 7.37
CA LYS A 216 19.56 2.51 8.46
C LYS A 216 18.90 2.70 9.84
N VAL A 217 18.36 3.89 10.11
CA VAL A 217 17.57 4.15 11.33
C VAL A 217 16.36 3.21 11.42
N SER A 218 15.56 3.15 10.35
CA SER A 218 14.38 2.27 10.28
C SER A 218 14.76 0.78 10.42
N GLN A 219 15.81 0.34 9.73
CA GLN A 219 16.34 -1.02 9.79
C GLN A 219 16.78 -1.40 11.21
N PHE A 220 17.51 -0.52 11.91
CA PHE A 220 17.94 -0.79 13.28
C PHE A 220 16.75 -0.98 14.22
N ILE A 221 15.75 -0.09 14.14
CA ILE A 221 14.55 -0.15 14.97
C ILE A 221 13.79 -1.46 14.71
N TYR A 222 13.61 -1.84 13.45
CA TYR A 222 12.84 -3.03 13.09
C TYR A 222 13.61 -4.34 13.16
N LYS A 223 14.94 -4.30 13.25
CA LYS A 223 15.78 -5.49 13.49
C LYS A 223 15.52 -6.11 14.86
N TYR A 224 15.13 -5.31 15.86
CA TYR A 224 14.94 -5.78 17.24
C TYR A 224 13.56 -5.43 17.77
N LYS A 225 12.78 -6.45 18.17
CA LYS A 225 11.45 -6.25 18.79
C LYS A 225 11.48 -5.27 19.95
N TRP A 226 12.50 -5.36 20.81
CA TRP A 226 12.69 -4.44 21.92
C TRP A 226 12.85 -2.98 21.46
N ALA A 227 13.57 -2.72 20.37
CA ALA A 227 13.76 -1.36 19.85
C ALA A 227 12.45 -0.79 19.28
N VAL A 228 11.63 -1.61 18.65
CA VAL A 228 10.26 -1.23 18.23
C VAL A 228 9.42 -0.84 19.45
N ASP A 229 9.32 -1.75 20.43
CA ASP A 229 8.50 -1.53 21.64
C ASP A 229 9.00 -0.32 22.45
N TYR A 230 10.31 -0.09 22.48
CA TYR A 230 10.91 1.06 23.14
C TYR A 230 10.67 2.36 22.37
N THR A 231 10.79 2.36 21.04
CA THR A 231 10.47 3.52 20.18
C THR A 231 9.04 4.00 20.42
N LYS A 232 8.09 3.08 20.53
CA LYS A 232 6.68 3.39 20.82
C LYS A 232 6.48 4.17 22.12
N LYS A 233 7.33 3.99 23.13
CA LYS A 233 7.26 4.76 24.38
C LYS A 233 7.57 6.25 24.18
N PHE A 234 8.37 6.60 23.17
CA PHE A 234 8.76 7.98 22.88
C PHE A 234 7.92 8.61 21.77
N THR A 235 7.34 7.82 20.87
CA THR A 235 6.52 8.31 19.75
C THR A 235 5.02 8.41 20.05
N GLY A 236 4.60 8.06 21.28
CA GLY A 236 3.19 8.03 21.70
C GLY A 236 2.44 6.83 21.11
N GLY A 237 3.08 5.66 21.09
CA GLY A 237 2.51 4.41 20.56
C GLY A 237 2.67 4.21 19.05
N ARG A 238 3.20 5.20 18.32
CA ARG A 238 3.30 5.18 16.86
C ARG A 238 4.54 4.45 16.35
N ASP A 239 4.35 3.66 15.30
CA ASP A 239 5.43 3.02 14.55
C ASP A 239 6.05 3.98 13.53
N LEU A 240 7.30 3.70 13.12
CA LEU A 240 7.88 4.34 11.95
C LEU A 240 7.32 3.71 10.67
N THR A 241 7.19 4.48 9.60
CA THR A 241 6.84 3.89 8.30
C THR A 241 7.98 3.02 7.79
N ARG A 242 7.67 1.76 7.45
CA ARG A 242 8.59 0.86 6.74
C ARG A 242 8.52 1.12 5.25
N PRO A 243 9.65 1.11 4.52
CA PRO A 243 9.61 1.13 3.07
C PRO A 243 8.98 -0.19 2.57
N GLY A 244 7.98 -0.09 1.71
CA GLY A 244 7.43 -1.21 0.96
C GLY A 244 8.41 -1.69 -0.09
N ILE A 245 8.33 -2.97 -0.45
CA ILE A 245 9.25 -3.58 -1.41
C ILE A 245 8.99 -3.06 -2.84
N THR A 246 7.73 -2.78 -3.16
CA THR A 246 7.24 -2.57 -4.53
C THR A 246 6.95 -1.11 -4.92
N ARG A 247 6.97 -0.16 -3.97
CA ARG A 247 6.60 1.25 -4.22
C ARG A 247 7.69 2.21 -3.73
N PHE A 248 8.31 2.98 -4.62
CA PHE A 248 9.37 3.93 -4.27
C PHE A 248 8.91 5.08 -3.38
N ALA A 249 7.67 5.52 -3.52
CA ALA A 249 7.07 6.55 -2.65
C ALA A 249 7.17 6.22 -1.16
N THR A 250 7.17 4.93 -0.81
CA THR A 250 7.30 4.48 0.59
C THR A 250 8.67 4.80 1.21
N GLN A 251 9.72 4.97 0.40
CA GLN A 251 11.04 5.40 0.89
C GLN A 251 11.02 6.85 1.36
N PHE A 252 10.33 7.74 0.63
CA PHE A 252 10.12 9.12 1.06
C PHE A 252 9.17 9.21 2.25
N LYS A 253 8.16 8.35 2.34
CA LYS A 253 7.31 8.24 3.54
C LYS A 253 8.06 7.76 4.77
N MET A 254 8.98 6.81 4.60
CA MET A 254 9.89 6.40 5.67
C MET A 254 10.77 7.58 6.12
N LEU A 255 11.37 8.33 5.18
CA LEU A 255 12.15 9.53 5.50
C LEU A 255 11.30 10.55 6.29
N GLU A 256 10.09 10.85 5.82
CA GLU A 256 9.13 11.74 6.50
C GLU A 256 8.83 11.27 7.91
N SER A 257 8.61 9.96 8.11
CA SER A 257 8.36 9.37 9.43
C SER A 257 9.57 9.51 10.36
N VAL A 258 10.79 9.33 9.86
CA VAL A 258 12.02 9.50 10.65
C VAL A 258 12.18 10.96 11.08
N VAL A 259 11.98 11.91 10.16
CA VAL A 259 12.05 13.35 10.44
C VAL A 259 10.98 13.79 11.44
N ARG A 260 9.73 13.36 11.24
CA ARG A 260 8.61 13.66 12.15
C ARG A 260 8.89 13.21 13.58
N HIS A 261 9.60 12.09 13.74
CA HIS A 261 9.95 11.54 15.05
C HIS A 261 11.38 11.86 15.50
N LYS A 262 12.10 12.76 14.81
CA LYS A 262 13.50 13.12 15.11
C LYS A 262 13.74 13.35 16.60
N THR A 263 13.00 14.27 17.21
CA THR A 263 13.18 14.63 18.62
C THR A 263 12.92 13.44 19.56
N ALA A 264 11.86 12.67 19.31
CA ALA A 264 11.54 11.48 20.10
C ALA A 264 12.63 10.41 19.98
N LEU A 265 13.15 10.20 18.78
CA LEU A 265 14.25 9.26 18.52
C LEU A 265 15.54 9.74 19.20
N GLN A 266 15.89 11.02 19.13
CA GLN A 266 17.06 11.58 19.83
C GLN A 266 16.94 11.40 21.36
N TYR A 267 15.76 11.63 21.94
CA TYR A 267 15.54 11.37 23.38
C TYR A 267 15.64 9.88 23.73
N MET A 268 15.10 9.01 22.88
CA MET A 268 15.24 7.57 23.08
C MET A 268 16.71 7.15 23.07
N PHE A 269 17.50 7.69 22.14
CA PHE A 269 18.90 7.32 21.98
C PHE A 269 19.83 7.84 23.07
N ASP A 270 19.48 8.98 23.67
CA ASP A 270 20.17 9.52 24.84
C ASP A 270 19.68 8.93 26.18
N SER A 271 18.64 8.10 26.16
CA SER A 271 18.08 7.56 27.40
C SER A 271 19.06 6.59 28.07
N ASN A 272 19.22 6.73 29.39
CA ASN A 272 20.12 5.86 30.16
C ASN A 272 19.79 4.38 29.94
N THR A 273 18.49 4.05 29.85
CA THR A 273 18.01 2.70 29.53
C THR A 273 18.56 2.15 28.22
N LEU A 274 18.59 2.94 27.13
CA LEU A 274 19.17 2.46 25.87
C LEU A 274 20.69 2.35 26.00
N VAL A 275 21.34 3.39 26.52
CA VAL A 275 22.80 3.47 26.64
C VAL A 275 23.38 2.31 27.45
N THR A 276 22.73 1.93 28.56
CA THR A 276 23.16 0.80 29.40
C THR A 276 22.67 -0.56 28.91
N SER A 277 21.78 -0.61 27.92
CA SER A 277 21.30 -1.88 27.38
C SER A 277 22.34 -2.53 26.48
N ARG A 278 22.19 -3.84 26.25
CA ARG A 278 22.95 -4.59 25.24
C ARG A 278 22.91 -3.90 23.87
N PHE A 279 21.82 -3.20 23.55
CA PHE A 279 21.60 -2.57 22.24
C PHE A 279 22.33 -1.23 22.12
N GLY A 280 22.41 -0.44 23.20
CA GLY A 280 23.21 0.78 23.22
C GLY A 280 24.71 0.52 23.26
N GLN A 281 25.12 -0.66 23.75
CA GLN A 281 26.49 -1.15 23.76
C GLN A 281 26.90 -1.90 22.48
N MET A 282 25.99 -2.05 21.51
CA MET A 282 26.33 -2.67 20.22
C MET A 282 27.33 -1.80 19.46
N ASN A 283 28.39 -2.44 18.99
CA ASN A 283 29.46 -1.79 18.22
C ASN A 283 29.50 -2.27 16.76
N ASP A 284 28.41 -2.86 16.26
CA ASP A 284 28.30 -3.12 14.84
C ASP A 284 28.11 -1.79 14.07
N ALA A 285 28.54 -1.77 12.81
CA ALA A 285 28.59 -0.56 11.99
C ALA A 285 27.23 0.16 11.90
N LEU A 286 26.12 -0.60 11.83
CA LEU A 286 24.78 -0.03 11.77
C LEU A 286 24.41 0.67 13.08
N ALA A 287 24.66 0.03 14.23
CA ALA A 287 24.39 0.61 15.54
C ALA A 287 25.21 1.88 15.81
N VAL A 288 26.48 1.92 15.39
CA VAL A 288 27.35 3.11 15.51
C VAL A 288 26.81 4.26 14.68
N GLU A 289 26.49 4.02 13.40
CA GLU A 289 26.01 5.07 12.49
C GLU A 289 24.62 5.61 12.89
N VAL A 290 23.73 4.74 13.39
CA VAL A 290 22.41 5.17 13.88
C VAL A 290 22.54 6.01 15.15
N ARG A 291 23.45 5.66 16.08
CA ARG A 291 23.75 6.48 17.26
C ARG A 291 24.28 7.85 16.87
N GLU A 292 25.19 7.92 15.90
CA GLU A 292 25.70 9.20 15.40
C GLU A 292 24.58 10.05 14.77
N THR A 293 23.77 9.42 13.91
CA THR A 293 22.66 10.08 13.20
C THR A 293 21.61 10.66 14.16
N LEU A 294 21.37 9.98 15.30
CA LEU A 294 20.38 10.35 16.31
C LEU A 294 20.98 11.05 17.53
N SER A 295 22.24 11.48 17.46
CA SER A 295 22.85 12.29 18.51
C SER A 295 22.16 13.65 18.66
N LYS A 296 22.00 14.14 19.89
CA LYS A 296 21.62 15.54 20.15
C LYS A 296 22.76 16.53 19.87
N HIS A 297 23.99 16.05 19.81
CA HIS A 297 25.17 16.81 19.42
C HIS A 297 25.71 16.24 18.11
N PRO A 298 25.05 16.53 16.97
CA PRO A 298 25.40 15.93 15.69
C PRO A 298 26.72 16.51 15.15
N SER A 299 27.46 15.68 14.41
CA SER A 299 28.53 16.17 13.54
C SER A 299 27.97 17.10 12.46
N THR A 300 28.82 17.92 11.85
CA THR A 300 28.42 18.80 10.73
C THR A 300 27.77 18.02 9.59
N GLU A 301 28.20 16.78 9.34
CA GLU A 301 27.61 15.90 8.33
C GLU A 301 26.18 15.47 8.71
N VAL A 302 25.95 15.07 9.96
CA VAL A 302 24.62 14.69 10.46
C VAL A 302 23.67 15.88 10.49
N ALA A 303 24.15 17.08 10.84
CA ALA A 303 23.35 18.29 10.76
C ALA A 303 22.86 18.56 9.32
N LYS A 304 23.77 18.46 8.33
CA LYS A 304 23.43 18.58 6.90
C LYS A 304 22.45 17.51 6.43
N PHE A 305 22.55 16.28 6.96
CA PHE A 305 21.57 15.23 6.66
C PHE A 305 20.14 15.66 7.05
N TRP A 306 19.96 16.19 8.27
CA TRP A 306 18.63 16.61 8.74
C TRP A 306 18.09 17.79 7.94
N GLU A 307 18.91 18.80 7.67
CA GLU A 307 18.53 19.94 6.81
C GLU A 307 18.11 19.46 5.42
N LYS A 308 18.89 18.56 4.83
CA LYS A 308 18.58 18.01 3.50
C LYS A 308 17.33 17.13 3.50
N ALA A 309 17.10 16.38 4.58
CA ALA A 309 15.89 15.58 4.74
C ALA A 309 14.63 16.46 4.76
N ASP A 310 14.66 17.58 5.49
CA ASP A 310 13.57 18.55 5.53
C ASP A 310 13.30 19.19 4.15
N GLU A 311 14.36 19.55 3.40
CA GLU A 311 14.23 20.03 2.02
C GLU A 311 13.60 19.00 1.08
N ILE A 312 14.08 17.75 1.14
CA ILE A 312 13.55 16.67 0.30
C ILE A 312 12.07 16.46 0.59
N ILE A 313 11.66 16.42 1.85
CA ILE A 313 10.25 16.22 2.22
C ILE A 313 9.37 17.31 1.61
N LYS A 314 9.78 18.59 1.71
CA LYS A 314 9.03 19.72 1.12
C LYS A 314 8.84 19.59 -0.39
N ILE A 315 9.88 19.13 -1.10
CA ILE A 315 9.84 18.95 -2.56
C ILE A 315 8.96 17.76 -2.95
N GLN A 316 9.00 16.67 -2.17
CA GLN A 316 8.31 15.42 -2.50
C GLN A 316 6.85 15.41 -2.07
N GLU A 317 6.47 16.22 -1.07
CA GLU A 317 5.11 16.29 -0.55
C GLU A 317 4.03 16.48 -1.64
N PRO A 318 4.11 17.46 -2.56
CA PRO A 318 3.11 17.62 -3.61
C PRO A 318 3.04 16.41 -4.54
N ILE A 319 4.18 15.86 -4.96
CA ILE A 319 4.24 14.69 -5.87
C ILE A 319 3.55 13.48 -5.23
N ILE A 320 3.80 13.26 -3.93
CA ILE A 320 3.17 12.20 -3.16
C ILE A 320 1.66 12.44 -3.00
N LYS A 321 1.20 13.68 -2.89
CA LYS A 321 -0.25 13.99 -2.87
C LYS A 321 -0.91 13.62 -4.19
N VAL A 322 -0.27 13.92 -5.33
CA VAL A 322 -0.79 13.51 -6.64
C VAL A 322 -0.79 11.99 -6.77
N LEU A 323 0.28 11.31 -6.34
CA LEU A 323 0.31 9.84 -6.33
C LEU A 323 -0.88 9.26 -5.55
N LYS A 324 -1.15 9.79 -4.35
CA LYS A 324 -2.28 9.36 -3.53
C LYS A 324 -3.63 9.64 -4.17
N LEU A 325 -3.75 10.73 -4.92
CA LEU A 325 -4.95 11.04 -5.67
C LEU A 325 -5.18 9.97 -6.75
N VAL A 326 -4.16 9.65 -7.56
CA VAL A 326 -4.32 8.73 -8.69
C VAL A 326 -4.32 7.24 -8.33
N ASP A 327 -3.78 6.88 -7.16
CA ASP A 327 -3.79 5.51 -6.60
C ASP A 327 -5.06 5.22 -5.77
N GLY A 328 -5.99 6.18 -5.67
CA GLY A 328 -7.22 6.04 -4.89
C GLY A 328 -8.34 5.32 -5.65
N ASP A 329 -8.90 4.27 -5.05
CA ASP A 329 -9.95 3.43 -5.64
C ASP A 329 -11.40 3.95 -5.42
N LEU A 330 -11.58 4.96 -4.57
CA LEU A 330 -12.93 5.39 -4.15
C LEU A 330 -13.66 6.27 -5.16
N LYS A 331 -12.92 7.00 -6.01
CA LYS A 331 -13.51 7.94 -6.98
C LYS A 331 -12.73 7.93 -8.29
N PRO A 332 -13.40 8.18 -9.43
CA PRO A 332 -12.71 8.39 -10.70
C PRO A 332 -11.75 9.59 -10.59
N THR A 333 -10.45 9.34 -10.77
CA THR A 333 -9.40 10.36 -10.58
C THR A 333 -8.84 10.91 -11.88
N MET A 334 -9.13 10.25 -13.02
CA MET A 334 -8.60 10.62 -14.34
C MET A 334 -8.87 12.08 -14.72
N GLY A 335 -10.03 12.64 -14.33
CA GLY A 335 -10.39 14.04 -14.60
C GLY A 335 -9.55 15.07 -13.83
N PHE A 336 -8.92 14.67 -12.72
CA PHE A 336 -8.19 15.58 -11.82
C PHE A 336 -6.67 15.52 -12.00
N ILE A 337 -6.16 14.55 -12.76
CA ILE A 337 -4.71 14.31 -12.86
C ILE A 337 -3.97 15.52 -13.41
N TYR A 338 -4.47 16.12 -14.49
CA TYR A 338 -3.80 17.25 -15.14
C TYR A 338 -3.74 18.48 -14.24
N GLU A 339 -4.85 18.82 -13.61
CA GLU A 339 -4.93 19.93 -12.67
C GLU A 339 -4.05 19.69 -11.44
N ALA A 340 -4.05 18.48 -10.88
CA ALA A 340 -3.21 18.13 -9.74
C ALA A 340 -1.70 18.14 -10.07
N MET A 341 -1.33 17.89 -11.32
CA MET A 341 0.07 17.96 -11.78
C MET A 341 0.54 19.38 -12.11
N GLU A 342 -0.38 20.31 -12.41
CA GLU A 342 -0.06 21.71 -12.73
C GLU A 342 0.18 22.57 -11.47
N ARG A 343 -0.53 22.26 -10.38
CA ARG A 343 -0.40 22.91 -9.07
C ARG A 343 0.80 22.38 -8.28
#